data_AF-A0AAN7TEC1-F1
#
_entry.id   AF-A0AAN7TEC1-F1
#
_cell.length_a   1.000
_cell.length_b   1.000
_cell.length_c   1.000
_cell.angle_alpha   90.00
_cell.angle_beta   90.00
_cell.angle_gamma   90.00
#
_symmetry.space_group_name_H-M   'P 1'
#
loop_
_entity.id
_entity.type
_entity.pdbx_description
1 polymer ?
#
loop_
_entity_poly.entity_id
_entity_poly.type
_entity_poly.pdbx_seq_one_letter_code
_entity_poly.pdbx_strand_id
1 'polypeptide(L)'
;MAVTTEQAPNLSTHRILSSTKISPLVTKILSTLTQQTHDQGNEKPALLRLTAHPKASAKLITIVEISKRQLALTGTSCYQYTALSSQLIDIPRQKPSTNNTAGSTRAEPDSDPEDPDDVAFEIMPPPGGQTKKRSVPVLSIYLSARPVREWRIEYG
;
A
#
# COMPACT_ATOMS: atom_id res chain seq x y z
N MET A 1 -12.99 -11.28 20.95
CA MET A 1 -12.65 -10.84 22.32
C MET A 1 -11.90 -9.53 22.20
N ALA A 2 -12.50 -8.44 22.68
CA ALA A 2 -11.87 -7.12 22.66
C ALA A 2 -10.86 -7.05 23.81
N VAL A 3 -9.57 -6.91 23.49
CA VAL A 3 -8.54 -6.67 24.50
C VAL A 3 -8.55 -5.18 24.81
N THR A 4 -9.04 -4.85 26.00
CA THR A 4 -8.99 -3.52 26.59
C THR A 4 -7.61 -3.33 27.21
N THR A 5 -6.78 -2.45 26.66
CA THR A 5 -5.57 -1.96 27.35
C THR A 5 -5.62 -0.44 27.45
N GLU A 6 -5.67 0.02 28.70
CA GLU A 6 -6.03 1.37 29.14
C GLU A 6 -4.96 2.46 28.90
N GLN A 7 -3.87 2.15 28.21
CA GLN A 7 -2.87 3.15 27.85
C GLN A 7 -2.45 2.97 26.40
N ALA A 8 -3.13 3.70 25.52
CA ALA A 8 -2.84 3.74 24.10
C ALA A 8 -1.35 4.08 23.89
N PRO A 9 -0.56 3.20 23.24
CA PRO A 9 0.83 3.49 22.92
C PRO A 9 0.93 4.72 22.01
N ASN A 10 2.06 5.42 22.07
CA ASN A 10 2.31 6.55 21.19
C ASN A 10 2.50 6.03 19.75
N LEU A 11 1.39 5.98 19.00
CA LEU A 11 1.32 5.40 17.67
C LEU A 11 1.55 6.47 16.59
N SER A 12 2.74 6.45 15.98
CA SER A 12 3.03 7.26 14.79
C SER A 12 2.74 6.45 13.53
N THR A 13 1.82 6.93 12.68
CA THR A 13 1.44 6.25 11.44
C THR A 13 2.04 6.94 10.22
N HIS A 14 2.68 6.17 9.33
CA HIS A 14 3.17 6.64 8.05
C HIS A 14 2.63 5.77 6.90
N ARG A 15 2.13 6.44 5.86
CA ARG A 15 1.67 5.81 4.63
C ARG A 15 2.75 5.93 3.56
N ILE A 16 3.17 4.80 3.01
CA ILE A 16 4.21 4.74 1.99
C ILE A 16 3.57 4.78 0.61
N LEU A 17 4.02 5.74 -0.19
CA LEU A 17 3.62 5.94 -1.57
C LEU A 17 4.82 5.66 -2.50
N SER A 18 4.53 5.49 -3.79
CA SER A 18 5.57 5.40 -4.83
C SER A 18 6.43 6.66 -4.93
N SER A 19 5.96 7.81 -4.44
CA SER A 19 6.71 9.07 -4.38
C SER A 19 7.51 9.26 -3.08
N THR A 20 7.23 8.48 -2.02
CA THR A 20 7.92 8.62 -0.73
C THR A 20 9.42 8.43 -0.90
N LYS A 21 10.20 9.40 -0.39
CA LYS A 21 11.66 9.37 -0.40
C LYS A 21 12.14 8.48 0.76
N ILE A 22 13.07 7.56 0.46
CA ILE A 22 13.52 6.54 1.40
C ILE A 22 14.35 7.18 2.53
N SER A 23 15.40 7.92 2.19
CA SER A 23 16.36 8.49 3.16
C SER A 23 15.71 9.33 4.28
N PRO A 24 14.88 10.36 3.99
CA PRO A 24 14.33 11.19 5.07
C PRO A 24 13.37 10.42 5.97
N LEU A 25 12.62 9.46 5.40
CA LEU A 25 11.73 8.64 6.18
C LEU A 25 12.52 7.70 7.10
N VAL A 26 13.58 7.06 6.59
CA VAL A 26 14.47 6.23 7.40
C VAL A 26 15.07 7.02 8.57
N THR A 27 15.59 8.23 8.31
CA THR A 27 16.12 9.10 9.38
C THR A 27 15.06 9.44 10.43
N LYS A 28 13.83 9.71 10.01
CA LYS A 28 12.70 9.96 10.92
C LYS A 28 12.33 8.74 11.77
N ILE A 29 12.38 7.55 11.17
CA ILE A 29 12.13 6.28 11.88
C ILE A 29 13.19 6.08 12.96
N LEU A 30 14.46 6.28 12.59
CA LEU A 30 15.57 6.17 13.53
C LEU A 30 15.45 7.17 14.67
N SER A 31 15.23 8.46 14.38
CA SER A 31 15.11 9.48 15.43
C SER A 31 14.01 9.15 16.42
N THR A 32 12.86 8.67 15.92
CA THR A 32 11.71 8.30 16.75
C THR A 32 12.02 7.11 17.65
N LEU A 33 12.69 6.07 17.13
CA LEU A 33 12.98 4.85 17.89
C LEU A 33 14.17 5.04 18.85
N THR A 34 15.16 5.85 18.49
CA THR A 34 16.35 6.11 19.32
C THR A 34 16.06 7.10 20.46
N GLN A 35 15.31 8.19 20.21
CA GLN A 35 14.94 9.16 21.27
C GLN A 35 14.26 8.47 22.45
N GLN A 36 13.40 7.50 22.15
CA GLN A 36 12.67 6.76 23.17
C GLN A 36 13.47 5.69 23.91
N THR A 37 14.60 5.26 23.36
CA THR A 37 15.50 4.35 24.08
C THR A 37 16.22 5.08 25.22
N HIS A 38 16.40 6.40 25.10
CA HIS A 38 17.03 7.25 26.09
C HIS A 38 16.07 7.69 27.22
N ASP A 39 14.77 7.86 26.92
CA ASP A 39 13.71 8.13 27.91
C ASP A 39 13.32 6.85 28.69
N GLN A 40 14.28 6.27 29.42
CA GLN A 40 14.09 5.06 30.23
C GLN A 40 13.15 5.23 31.45
N GLY A 41 12.45 6.37 31.58
CA GLY A 41 11.51 6.65 32.65
C GLY A 41 10.05 6.54 32.22
N ASN A 42 9.43 5.39 32.46
CA ASN A 42 7.97 5.19 32.55
C ASN A 42 7.06 5.63 31.37
N GLU A 43 7.61 6.13 30.26
CA GLU A 43 6.80 6.53 29.11
C GLU A 43 6.52 5.36 28.15
N LYS A 44 5.31 5.42 27.60
CA LYS A 44 4.67 4.40 26.74
C LYS A 44 5.58 4.04 25.56
N PRO A 45 5.65 2.76 25.16
CA PRO A 45 6.49 2.35 24.04
C PRO A 45 6.02 3.04 22.75
N ALA A 46 6.94 3.68 22.01
CA ALA A 46 6.66 4.16 20.66
C ALA A 46 6.36 2.98 19.77
N LEU A 47 5.26 3.13 19.06
CA LEU A 47 4.86 2.24 18.01
C LEU A 47 4.82 3.02 16.72
N LEU A 48 5.57 2.53 15.75
CA LEU A 48 5.56 3.08 14.42
C LEU A 48 4.77 2.14 13.52
N ARG A 49 3.68 2.62 12.95
CA ARG A 49 2.89 1.89 11.94
C ARG A 49 3.24 2.39 10.56
N LEU A 50 3.77 1.52 9.73
CA LEU A 50 4.07 1.78 8.33
C LEU A 50 3.09 1.01 7.45
N THR A 51 2.37 1.70 6.57
CA THR A 51 1.34 1.08 5.73
C THR A 51 1.61 1.33 4.25
N ALA A 52 1.36 0.34 3.40
CA ALA A 52 1.53 0.47 1.95
C ALA A 52 0.50 -0.34 1.17
N HIS A 53 0.05 0.26 0.06
CA HIS A 53 -0.65 -0.46 -1.00
C HIS A 53 0.33 -1.28 -1.85
N PRO A 54 -0.15 -2.23 -2.66
CA PRO A 54 0.70 -3.23 -3.33
C PRO A 54 1.79 -2.61 -4.20
N LYS A 55 1.48 -1.51 -4.90
CA LYS A 55 2.43 -0.77 -5.74
C LYS A 55 3.61 -0.17 -4.94
N ALA A 56 3.45 0.04 -3.64
CA ALA A 56 4.45 0.63 -2.76
C ALA A 56 4.96 -0.36 -1.68
N SER A 57 4.45 -1.60 -1.63
CA SER A 57 4.81 -2.60 -0.62
C SER A 57 6.29 -3.00 -0.68
N ALA A 58 6.85 -3.15 -1.88
CA ALA A 58 8.27 -3.44 -2.03
C ALA A 58 9.14 -2.33 -1.41
N LYS A 59 8.79 -1.07 -1.65
CA LYS A 59 9.48 0.08 -1.06
C LYS A 59 9.35 0.11 0.46
N LEU A 60 8.16 -0.18 0.99
CA LEU A 60 7.92 -0.29 2.43
C LEU A 60 8.88 -1.29 3.07
N ILE A 61 9.01 -2.49 2.49
CA ILE A 61 9.93 -3.52 2.97
C ILE A 61 11.38 -2.98 2.94
N THR A 62 11.79 -2.36 1.84
CA THR A 62 13.14 -1.76 1.73
C THR A 62 13.41 -0.72 2.83
N ILE A 63 12.46 0.19 3.10
CA ILE A 63 12.61 1.20 4.16
C ILE A 63 12.79 0.51 5.52
N VAL A 64 11.96 -0.48 5.83
CA VAL A 64 12.02 -1.22 7.10
C VAL A 64 13.35 -1.94 7.26
N GLU A 65 13.83 -2.63 6.23
CA GLU A 65 15.11 -3.36 6.29
C GLU A 65 16.31 -2.42 6.46
N ILE A 66 16.32 -1.27 5.77
CA ILE A 66 17.37 -0.25 5.96
C ILE A 66 17.34 0.27 7.39
N SER A 67 16.16 0.61 7.93
CA SER A 67 16.02 1.06 9.30
C SER A 67 16.49 0.00 10.32
N LYS A 68 16.14 -1.28 10.13
CA LYS A 68 16.61 -2.36 11.01
C LYS A 68 18.13 -2.51 11.00
N ARG A 69 18.75 -2.46 9.82
CA ARG A 69 20.22 -2.51 9.69
C ARG A 69 20.89 -1.36 10.44
N GLN A 70 20.37 -0.15 10.29
CA GLN A 70 20.92 1.02 10.98
C GLN A 70 20.72 0.95 12.49
N LEU A 71 19.55 0.48 12.97
CA LEU A 71 19.32 0.27 14.41
C LEU A 71 20.27 -0.77 15.00
N ALA A 72 20.50 -1.88 14.28
CA ALA A 72 21.45 -2.91 14.68
C ALA A 72 22.88 -2.36 14.81
N LEU A 73 23.31 -1.47 13.90
CA LEU A 73 24.61 -0.79 13.99
C LEU A 73 24.71 0.11 15.23
N THR A 74 23.61 0.74 15.65
CA THR A 74 23.54 1.54 16.87
C THR A 74 23.35 0.71 18.15
N GLY A 75 23.26 -0.62 18.05
CA GLY A 75 23.02 -1.51 19.20
C GLY A 75 21.59 -1.47 19.77
N THR A 76 20.64 -0.88 19.05
CA THR A 76 19.23 -0.82 19.49
C THR A 76 18.46 -2.02 18.96
N SER A 77 17.78 -2.75 19.86
CA SER A 77 16.89 -3.86 19.49
C SER A 77 15.66 -3.35 18.73
N CYS A 78 15.26 -4.04 17.67
CA CYS A 78 14.07 -3.70 16.89
C CYS A 78 13.14 -4.91 16.77
N TYR A 79 11.88 -4.71 17.16
CA TYR A 79 10.81 -5.70 17.08
C TYR A 79 9.86 -5.32 15.95
N GLN A 80 9.58 -6.29 15.08
CA GLN A 80 8.72 -6.12 13.91
C GLN A 80 7.46 -6.99 14.06
N TYR A 81 6.30 -6.41 13.79
CA TYR A 81 5.02 -7.12 13.69
C TYR A 81 4.40 -6.84 12.33
N THR A 82 3.98 -7.88 11.61
CA THR A 82 3.49 -7.73 10.23
C THR A 82 2.03 -8.12 10.15
N ALA A 83 1.21 -7.26 9.56
CA ALA A 83 -0.20 -7.49 9.36
C ALA A 83 -0.57 -7.29 7.89
N LEU A 84 -1.35 -8.22 7.35
CA LEU A 84 -1.92 -8.12 6.01
C LEU A 84 -3.43 -7.89 6.13
N SER A 85 -3.93 -6.86 5.47
CA SER A 85 -5.35 -6.53 5.41
C SER A 85 -5.79 -6.31 3.97
N SER A 86 -7.08 -6.25 3.72
CA SER A 86 -7.63 -5.94 2.39
C SER A 86 -8.53 -4.71 2.45
N GLN A 87 -8.33 -3.77 1.53
CA GLN A 87 -9.18 -2.60 1.35
C GLN A 87 -9.95 -2.74 0.04
N LEU A 88 -11.28 -2.59 0.09
CA LEU A 88 -12.11 -2.51 -1.11
C LEU A 88 -11.97 -1.12 -1.74
N ILE A 89 -11.59 -1.09 -3.02
CA ILE A 89 -11.44 0.13 -3.80
C ILE A 89 -12.31 0.02 -5.04
N ASP A 90 -13.03 1.09 -5.35
CA ASP A 90 -13.79 1.22 -6.59
C ASP A 90 -12.84 1.65 -7.72
N ILE A 91 -12.70 0.80 -8.73
CA ILE A 91 -11.85 1.06 -9.89
C ILE A 91 -12.77 1.38 -11.08
N PRO A 92 -12.57 2.52 -11.78
CA PRO A 92 -13.35 2.82 -12.97
C PRO A 92 -13.13 1.72 -14.01
N ARG A 93 -14.22 1.18 -14.56
CA ARG A 93 -14.18 0.17 -15.61
C ARG A 93 -13.67 0.87 -16.88
N GLN A 94 -12.47 0.50 -17.35
CA GLN A 94 -11.98 1.03 -18.63
C GLN A 94 -13.00 0.67 -19.71
N LYS A 95 -13.48 1.68 -20.44
CA LYS A 95 -14.23 1.44 -21.67
C LYS A 95 -13.29 0.70 -22.64
N PRO A 96 -13.75 -0.35 -23.34
CA PRO A 96 -12.93 -0.96 -24.38
C PRO A 96 -12.58 0.13 -25.39
N SER A 97 -11.29 0.39 -25.58
CA SER A 97 -10.80 1.30 -26.61
C SER A 97 -11.09 0.64 -27.95
N THR A 98 -11.95 1.25 -28.76
CA THR A 98 -12.18 0.93 -30.18
C THR A 98 -10.96 1.28 -31.03
N ASN A 99 -9.80 0.70 -30.73
CA ASN A 99 -8.62 0.70 -31.60
C ASN A 99 -8.20 -0.74 -31.87
N ASN A 100 -9.11 -1.51 -32.46
CA ASN A 100 -8.73 -2.69 -33.23
C ASN A 100 -8.35 -2.22 -34.63
N THR A 101 -7.17 -1.60 -34.76
CA THR A 101 -6.54 -1.43 -36.08
C THR A 101 -5.68 -2.66 -36.34
N ALA A 102 -6.34 -3.62 -36.99
CA ALA A 102 -5.81 -4.57 -37.98
C ALA A 102 -4.39 -5.11 -37.79
N GLY A 103 -4.33 -6.39 -37.41
CA GLY A 103 -3.28 -7.27 -37.91
C GLY A 103 -3.37 -7.37 -39.44
N SER A 104 -2.24 -7.08 -40.09
CA SER A 104 -1.81 -7.52 -41.41
C SER A 104 -2.70 -8.56 -42.10
N THR A 105 -3.41 -8.18 -43.16
CA THR A 105 -3.48 -8.96 -44.42
C THR A 105 -3.81 -8.00 -45.57
N ARG A 106 -3.03 -8.15 -46.63
CA ARG A 106 -2.94 -7.39 -47.88
C ARG A 106 -4.14 -7.67 -48.80
N ALA A 107 -4.88 -6.65 -49.22
CA ALA A 107 -5.58 -6.54 -50.52
C ALA A 107 -6.29 -5.18 -50.63
N GLU A 108 -5.85 -4.33 -51.57
CA GLU A 108 -6.69 -3.36 -52.30
C GLU A 108 -7.44 -4.14 -53.42
N PRO A 109 -8.57 -3.69 -54.01
CA PRO A 109 -8.86 -2.27 -54.32
C PRO A 109 -10.35 -1.81 -54.27
N ASP A 110 -10.50 -0.49 -54.50
CA ASP A 110 -11.57 0.18 -55.28
C ASP A 110 -12.83 0.75 -54.57
N SER A 111 -12.84 2.09 -54.50
CA SER A 111 -13.91 3.08 -54.74
C SER A 111 -15.40 2.70 -54.60
N ASP A 112 -16.12 3.29 -53.62
CA ASP A 112 -17.17 4.33 -53.80
C ASP A 112 -17.79 4.76 -52.44
N PRO A 113 -18.49 5.92 -52.34
CA PRO A 113 -18.63 6.71 -51.12
C PRO A 113 -19.93 6.45 -50.33
N GLU A 114 -19.86 6.78 -49.04
CA GLU A 114 -20.92 7.28 -48.15
C GLU A 114 -22.34 6.71 -48.33
N ASP A 115 -22.67 5.71 -47.50
CA ASP A 115 -24.04 5.49 -47.03
C ASP A 115 -24.09 5.80 -45.52
N PRO A 116 -24.85 6.80 -45.04
CA PRO A 116 -24.80 7.27 -43.66
C PRO A 116 -25.76 6.50 -42.73
N ASP A 117 -26.10 5.26 -43.05
CA ASP A 117 -27.14 4.50 -42.35
C ASP A 117 -26.72 3.06 -42.05
N ASP A 118 -25.58 2.86 -41.36
CA ASP A 118 -25.24 1.56 -40.77
C ASP A 118 -25.16 1.60 -39.23
N VAL A 119 -26.35 1.41 -38.68
CA VAL A 119 -26.66 0.69 -37.44
C VAL A 119 -26.21 1.31 -36.12
N ALA A 120 -27.10 2.19 -35.64
CA ALA A 120 -27.30 2.56 -34.25
C ALA A 120 -27.60 1.33 -33.36
N PHE A 121 -26.58 0.54 -33.02
CA PHE A 121 -26.68 -0.36 -31.87
C PHE A 121 -26.49 0.45 -30.58
N GLU A 122 -27.57 0.63 -29.84
CA GLU A 122 -27.52 1.16 -28.49
C GLU A 122 -26.74 0.17 -27.60
N ILE A 123 -25.48 0.49 -27.31
CA ILE A 123 -24.63 -0.33 -26.44
C ILE A 123 -25.30 -0.35 -25.07
N MET A 124 -25.86 -1.50 -24.68
CA MET A 124 -26.45 -1.66 -23.35
C MET A 124 -25.44 -1.23 -22.28
N PRO A 125 -25.85 -0.37 -21.32
CA PRO A 125 -24.97 0.00 -20.23
C PRO A 125 -24.53 -1.28 -19.51
N PRO A 126 -23.22 -1.45 -19.25
CA PRO A 126 -22.70 -2.69 -18.71
C PRO A 126 -23.40 -3.01 -17.37
N PRO A 127 -23.88 -4.25 -17.17
CA PRO A 127 -24.46 -4.63 -15.89
C PRO A 127 -23.39 -4.46 -14.81
N GLY A 128 -23.68 -3.61 -13.82
CA GLY A 128 -22.79 -3.33 -12.69
C GLY A 128 -22.22 -1.90 -12.59
N GLY A 129 -22.66 -0.95 -13.44
CA GLY A 129 -22.28 0.46 -13.32
C GLY A 129 -20.85 0.79 -13.79
N GLN A 130 -20.43 2.04 -13.61
CA GLN A 130 -19.16 2.55 -14.14
C GLN A 130 -17.92 2.09 -13.35
N THR A 131 -18.10 1.48 -12.17
CA THR A 131 -17.02 1.15 -11.24
C THR A 131 -17.05 -0.32 -10.84
N LYS A 132 -15.90 -0.98 -10.89
CA LYS A 132 -15.68 -2.35 -10.41
C LYS A 132 -15.06 -2.30 -9.01
N LYS A 133 -15.71 -2.90 -8.02
CA LYS A 133 -15.13 -3.14 -6.68
C LYS A 133 -13.98 -4.13 -6.80
N ARG A 134 -12.80 -3.76 -6.32
CA ARG A 134 -11.62 -4.63 -6.23
C ARG A 134 -11.10 -4.66 -4.81
N SER A 135 -10.88 -5.87 -4.29
CA SER A 135 -10.13 -6.06 -3.05
C SER A 135 -8.63 -5.85 -3.32
N VAL A 136 -8.03 -4.89 -2.62
CA VAL A 136 -6.62 -4.53 -2.75
C VAL A 136 -5.91 -4.83 -1.43
N PRO A 137 -4.85 -5.66 -1.42
CA PRO A 137 -4.13 -5.96 -0.18
C PRO A 137 -3.38 -4.72 0.31
N VAL A 138 -3.31 -4.56 1.63
CA VAL A 138 -2.59 -3.48 2.33
C VAL A 138 -1.67 -4.13 3.35
N LEU A 139 -0.37 -3.92 3.14
CA LEU A 139 0.67 -4.37 4.05
C LEU A 139 0.87 -3.33 5.14
N SER A 140 0.77 -3.73 6.40
CA SER A 140 1.09 -2.91 7.56
C SER A 140 2.23 -3.56 8.33
N ILE A 141 3.29 -2.80 8.58
CA ILE A 141 4.42 -3.23 9.40
C ILE A 141 4.50 -2.30 10.60
N TYR A 142 4.53 -2.89 11.79
CA TYR A 142 4.71 -2.18 13.03
C TYR A 142 6.14 -2.38 13.53
N LEU A 143 6.78 -1.31 13.97
CA LEU A 143 8.12 -1.32 14.54
C LEU A 143 8.10 -0.75 15.95
N SER A 144 8.87 -1.39 16.84
CA SER A 144 9.11 -0.91 18.20
C SER A 144 10.53 -1.22 18.65
N ALA A 145 11.07 -0.39 19.56
CA ALA A 145 12.35 -0.66 20.20
C ALA A 145 12.23 -1.68 21.36
N ARG A 146 11.01 -1.90 21.88
CA ARG A 146 10.71 -2.84 22.98
C ARG A 146 9.73 -3.92 22.54
N PRO A 147 9.77 -5.13 23.13
CA PRO A 147 8.82 -6.18 22.80
C PRO A 147 7.43 -5.85 23.35
N VAL A 148 6.43 -5.82 22.48
CA VAL A 148 5.02 -5.73 22.86
C VAL A 148 4.41 -7.13 22.83
N ARG A 149 4.04 -7.65 24.01
CA ARG A 149 3.57 -9.04 24.17
C ARG A 149 2.23 -9.30 23.49
N GLU A 150 1.30 -8.36 23.59
CA GLU A 150 -0.05 -8.47 23.00
C GLU A 150 0.03 -8.65 21.48
N TRP A 151 0.88 -7.86 20.82
CA TRP A 151 1.02 -7.91 19.37
C TRP A 151 1.86 -9.08 18.89
N ARG A 152 2.70 -9.63 19.76
CA ARG A 152 3.38 -10.89 19.47
C ARG A 152 2.38 -12.03 19.34
N ILE A 153 1.32 -12.04 20.13
CA ILE A 153 0.30 -13.10 20.07
C ILE A 153 -0.58 -12.94 18.82
N GLU A 154 -0.86 -11.70 18.41
CA GLU A 154 -1.77 -11.43 17.29
C GLU A 154 -1.09 -11.41 15.91
N TYR A 155 0.19 -11.04 15.83
CA TYR A 155 0.89 -10.76 14.57
C TYR A 155 2.27 -11.43 14.44
N GLY A 156 2.68 -12.30 15.37
CA GLY A 156 4.03 -12.88 15.40
C GLY A 156 4.12 -14.28 15.99
#